data_AF-A0A328BEY8-F1
#
_entry.id   AF-A0A328BEY8-F1
#
_cell.length_a   1.000
_cell.length_b   1.000
_cell.length_c   1.000
_cell.angle_alpha   90.00
_cell.angle_beta   90.00
_cell.angle_gamma   90.00
#
_symmetry.space_group_name_H-M   'P 1'
#
loop_
_entity.id
_entity.type
_entity.pdbx_description
1 polymer ?
#
loop_
_entity_poly.entity_id
_entity_poly.type
_entity_poly.pdbx_seq_one_letter_code
_entity_poly.pdbx_strand_id
1 'polypeptide(L)'
;MPRPATDPAKAAQIKLLRQQAGRWLKAEREQAGLTQAELAEQVGLRYYTFVSQVESGLGRLPIETQGAWAEALGLEPGEFAKTLLRYYEPELFRLLFGGEQAKSQAAG
;
A
#
# COMPACT_ATOMS: atom_id res chain seq x y z
N MET A 1 32.83 -3.43 -4.44
CA MET A 1 32.36 -2.59 -3.33
C MET A 1 31.15 -3.28 -2.71
N PRO A 2 31.20 -3.80 -1.47
CA PRO A 2 29.98 -4.28 -0.83
C PRO A 2 29.02 -3.09 -0.66
N ARG A 3 27.75 -3.26 -1.04
CA ARG A 3 26.71 -2.24 -0.85
C ARG A 3 26.65 -1.96 0.67
N PRO A 4 26.71 -0.69 1.13
CA PRO A 4 26.59 -0.41 2.55
C PRO A 4 25.29 -1.00 3.05
N ALA A 5 25.36 -1.78 4.14
CA ALA A 5 24.17 -2.34 4.76
C ALA A 5 23.22 -1.17 5.08
N THR A 6 21.97 -1.26 4.63
CA THR A 6 20.93 -0.28 4.95
C THR A 6 20.91 -0.06 6.46
N ASP A 7 20.89 1.20 6.90
CA ASP A 7 20.75 1.56 8.32
C ASP A 7 19.66 0.70 8.99
N PRO A 8 19.97 -0.03 10.07
CA PRO A 8 19.01 -0.92 10.73
C PRO A 8 17.74 -0.20 11.19
N ALA A 9 17.82 1.06 11.60
CA ALA A 9 16.66 1.86 11.97
C ALA A 9 15.77 2.13 10.75
N LYS A 10 16.37 2.48 9.61
CA LYS A 10 15.67 2.66 8.34
C LYS A 10 15.03 1.35 7.86
N ALA A 11 15.72 0.23 7.98
CA ALA A 11 15.18 -1.09 7.62
C ALA A 11 13.98 -1.48 8.50
N ALA A 12 14.06 -1.23 9.81
CA ALA A 12 12.95 -1.45 10.73
C ALA A 12 11.74 -0.58 10.39
N GLN A 13 11.97 0.70 10.05
CA GLN A 13 10.91 1.61 9.64
C GLN A 13 10.22 1.18 8.35
N ILE A 14 10.99 0.77 7.32
CA ILE A 14 10.44 0.24 6.06
C ILE A 14 9.57 -0.99 6.33
N LYS A 15 10.02 -1.90 7.21
CA LYS A 15 9.24 -3.08 7.59
C LYS A 15 7.93 -2.69 8.28
N LEU A 16 7.99 -1.75 9.23
CA LEU A 16 6.81 -1.28 9.96
C LEU A 16 5.77 -0.66 9.02
N LEU A 17 6.21 0.23 8.11
CA LEU A 17 5.33 0.88 7.14
C LEU A 17 4.69 -0.13 6.18
N ARG A 18 5.44 -1.14 5.73
CA ARG A 18 4.89 -2.21 4.88
C ARG A 18 3.81 -3.02 5.60
N GLN A 19 4.00 -3.29 6.90
CA GLN A 19 2.97 -3.94 7.72
C GLN A 19 1.74 -3.04 7.93
N GLN A 20 1.92 -1.73 8.05
CA GLN A 20 0.81 -0.77 8.11
C GLN A 20 0.01 -0.76 6.80
N ALA A 21 0.68 -0.74 5.65
CA ALA A 21 0.02 -0.87 4.35
C ALA A 21 -0.78 -2.18 4.24
N GLY A 22 -0.20 -3.30 4.66
CA GLY A 22 -0.89 -4.60 4.66
C GLY A 22 -2.15 -4.61 5.53
N ARG A 23 -2.08 -4.01 6.73
CA ARG A 23 -3.26 -3.86 7.60
C ARG A 23 -4.34 -2.98 6.99
N TRP A 24 -3.94 -1.89 6.32
CA TRP A 24 -4.88 -1.03 5.62
C TRP A 24 -5.58 -1.78 4.48
N LEU A 25 -4.83 -2.46 3.61
CA LEU A 25 -5.40 -3.29 2.52
C LEU A 25 -6.37 -4.35 3.04
N LYS A 26 -6.03 -5.01 4.15
CA LYS A 26 -6.91 -5.96 4.82
C LYS A 26 -8.23 -5.31 5.25
N ALA A 27 -8.16 -4.12 5.84
CA ALA A 27 -9.34 -3.40 6.29
C ALA A 27 -10.23 -2.98 5.12
N GLU A 28 -9.66 -2.49 4.01
CA GLU A 28 -10.42 -2.14 2.80
C GLU A 28 -11.10 -3.38 2.19
N ARG A 29 -10.38 -4.52 2.14
CA ARG A 29 -10.97 -5.80 1.69
C ARG A 29 -12.16 -6.22 2.56
N GLU A 30 -12.00 -6.13 3.88
CA GLU A 30 -13.06 -6.49 4.83
C GLU A 30 -14.27 -5.54 4.73
N GLN A 31 -14.03 -4.25 4.48
CA GLN A 31 -15.09 -3.26 4.22
C GLN A 31 -15.84 -3.53 2.90
N ALA A 32 -15.13 -4.00 1.87
CA ALA A 32 -15.72 -4.47 0.62
C ALA A 32 -16.47 -5.81 0.75
N GLY A 33 -16.43 -6.44 1.93
CA GLY A 33 -17.11 -7.71 2.20
C GLY A 33 -16.47 -8.94 1.53
N LEU A 34 -15.23 -8.80 1.04
CA LEU A 34 -14.52 -9.86 0.31
C LEU A 34 -13.66 -10.70 1.25
N THR A 35 -13.58 -12.00 1.00
CA THR A 35 -12.51 -12.87 1.52
C THR A 35 -11.22 -12.68 0.72
N GLN A 36 -10.08 -13.18 1.23
CA GLN A 36 -8.82 -13.15 0.49
C GLN A 36 -8.89 -13.94 -0.82
N ALA A 37 -9.66 -15.03 -0.86
CA ALA A 37 -9.85 -15.85 -2.05
C ALA A 37 -10.68 -15.10 -3.11
N GLU A 38 -11.77 -14.45 -2.70
CA GLU A 38 -12.62 -13.68 -3.62
C GLU A 38 -11.87 -12.47 -4.19
N LEU A 39 -11.10 -11.75 -3.37
CA LEU A 39 -10.27 -10.66 -3.89
C LEU A 39 -9.25 -11.19 -4.92
N ALA A 40 -8.60 -12.31 -4.62
CA ALA A 40 -7.64 -12.92 -5.54
C ALA A 40 -8.28 -13.32 -6.87
N GLU A 41 -9.49 -13.87 -6.84
CA GLU A 41 -10.26 -14.22 -8.04
C GLU A 41 -10.61 -12.97 -8.85
N GLN A 42 -11.14 -11.93 -8.21
CA GLN A 42 -11.53 -10.68 -8.88
C GLN A 42 -10.36 -9.97 -9.56
N VAL A 43 -9.18 -9.98 -8.93
CA VAL A 43 -7.98 -9.33 -9.48
C VAL A 43 -7.15 -10.24 -10.41
N GLY A 44 -7.66 -11.45 -10.72
CA GLY A 44 -7.01 -12.38 -11.66
C GLY A 44 -5.71 -13.01 -11.13
N LEU A 45 -5.54 -13.09 -9.82
CA LEU A 45 -4.36 -13.71 -9.20
C LEU A 45 -4.47 -15.23 -9.22
N ARG A 46 -3.38 -15.89 -9.62
CA ARG A 46 -3.32 -17.36 -9.65
C ARG A 46 -3.43 -18.02 -8.28
N TYR A 47 -3.03 -17.33 -7.21
CA TYR A 47 -3.03 -17.88 -5.84
C TYR A 47 -3.41 -16.81 -4.80
N TYR A 48 -4.42 -17.09 -3.97
CA TYR A 48 -4.86 -16.20 -2.89
C TYR A 48 -3.81 -15.96 -1.81
N THR A 49 -2.82 -16.85 -1.67
CA THR A 49 -1.71 -16.70 -0.72
C THR A 49 -0.92 -15.42 -0.96
N PHE A 50 -0.96 -14.87 -2.17
CA PHE A 50 -0.41 -13.56 -2.44
C PHE A 50 -1.11 -12.45 -1.64
N VAL A 51 -2.45 -12.50 -1.54
CA VAL A 51 -3.24 -11.53 -0.78
C VAL A 51 -2.83 -11.56 0.70
N SER A 52 -2.71 -12.74 1.30
CA SER A 52 -2.32 -12.86 2.71
C SER A 52 -0.87 -12.41 2.98
N GLN A 53 0.04 -12.64 2.04
CA GLN A 53 1.42 -12.15 2.12
C GLN A 53 1.50 -10.61 2.04
N VAL A 54 0.68 -9.98 1.20
CA VAL A 54 0.57 -8.53 1.12
C VAL A 54 -0.04 -7.96 2.40
N GLU A 55 -1.15 -8.53 2.88
CA GLU A 55 -1.85 -8.07 4.09
C GLU A 55 -1.03 -8.21 5.38
N SER A 56 -0.16 -9.21 5.45
CA SER A 56 0.79 -9.38 6.57
C SER A 56 2.03 -8.47 6.46
N GLY A 57 2.20 -7.77 5.34
CA GLY A 57 3.38 -6.99 5.04
C GLY A 57 4.63 -7.84 4.78
N LEU A 58 4.48 -9.10 4.39
CA LEU A 58 5.58 -9.91 3.89
C LEU A 58 6.06 -9.38 2.53
N GLY A 59 5.11 -9.05 1.65
CA GLY A 59 5.33 -8.44 0.34
C GLY A 59 4.76 -7.02 0.23
N ARG A 60 5.17 -6.29 -0.81
CA ARG A 60 4.47 -5.08 -1.27
C ARG A 60 3.44 -5.48 -2.32
N LEU A 61 2.37 -4.71 -2.46
CA LEU A 61 1.51 -4.79 -3.63
C LEU A 61 2.23 -4.17 -4.85
N PRO A 62 2.48 -4.92 -5.93
CA PRO A 62 3.10 -4.42 -7.16
C PRO A 62 2.28 -3.27 -7.75
N ILE A 63 2.96 -2.26 -8.29
CA ILE A 63 2.29 -1.06 -8.83
C ILE A 63 1.35 -1.41 -9.99
N GLU A 64 1.72 -2.41 -10.78
CA GLU A 64 0.99 -2.89 -11.96
C GLU A 64 -0.37 -3.49 -11.60
N THR A 65 -0.55 -3.97 -10.36
CA THR A 65 -1.79 -4.58 -9.88
C THR A 65 -2.60 -3.66 -8.97
N GLN A 66 -2.10 -2.46 -8.65
CA GLN A 66 -2.81 -1.54 -7.73
C GLN A 66 -4.13 -1.07 -8.31
N GLY A 67 -4.21 -0.81 -9.63
CA GLY A 67 -5.47 -0.43 -10.28
C GLY A 67 -6.56 -1.49 -10.16
N ALA A 68 -6.23 -2.75 -10.50
CA ALA A 68 -7.16 -3.86 -10.38
C ALA A 68 -7.62 -4.09 -8.92
N TRP A 69 -6.72 -3.93 -7.94
CA TRP A 69 -7.10 -3.99 -6.53
C TRP A 69 -8.03 -2.86 -6.13
N ALA A 70 -7.75 -1.62 -6.55
CA ALA A 70 -8.62 -0.48 -6.26
C ALA A 70 -10.03 -0.73 -6.80
N GLU A 71 -10.15 -1.18 -8.06
CA GLU A 71 -11.43 -1.49 -8.70
C GLU A 71 -12.19 -2.61 -7.97
N ALA A 72 -11.52 -3.71 -7.63
CA ALA A 72 -12.12 -4.81 -6.87
C ALA A 72 -12.60 -4.38 -5.47
N LEU A 73 -11.90 -3.44 -4.84
CA LEU A 73 -12.24 -2.88 -3.53
C LEU A 73 -13.25 -1.73 -3.61
N GLY A 74 -13.65 -1.29 -4.81
CA GLY A 74 -14.56 -0.16 -5.00
C GLY A 74 -13.95 1.20 -4.66
N LEU A 75 -12.63 1.32 -4.74
CA LEU A 75 -11.86 2.53 -4.44
C LEU A 75 -11.39 3.24 -5.71
N GLU A 76 -11.21 4.55 -5.63
CA GLU A 76 -10.64 5.33 -6.73
C GLU A 76 -9.14 4.98 -6.90
N PRO A 77 -8.68 4.56 -8.10
CA PRO A 77 -7.31 4.08 -8.31
C PRO A 77 -6.21 5.09 -7.94
N GLY A 78 -6.40 6.37 -8.20
CA GLY A 78 -5.46 7.44 -7.87
C GLY A 78 -5.25 7.59 -6.36
N GLU A 79 -6.33 7.70 -5.59
CA GLU A 79 -6.31 7.80 -4.13
C GLU A 79 -5.81 6.52 -3.47
N PHE A 80 -6.13 5.35 -4.03
CA PHE A 80 -5.59 4.06 -3.61
C PHE A 80 -4.06 4.02 -3.76
N ALA A 81 -3.55 4.37 -4.95
CA ALA A 81 -2.12 4.41 -5.22
C ALA A 81 -1.39 5.46 -4.38
N LYS A 82 -1.98 6.65 -4.21
CA LYS A 82 -1.49 7.73 -3.34
C LYS A 82 -1.36 7.28 -1.89
N THR A 83 -2.34 6.52 -1.40
CA THR A 83 -2.33 5.95 -0.05
C THR A 83 -1.22 4.92 0.12
N LEU A 84 -1.07 3.98 -0.82
CA LEU A 84 0.04 3.01 -0.79
C LEU A 84 1.41 3.68 -0.90
N LEU A 85 1.54 4.75 -1.69
CA LEU A 85 2.78 5.50 -1.83
C LEU A 85 3.22 6.11 -0.50
N ARG A 86 2.28 6.61 0.32
CA ARG A 86 2.56 7.15 1.66
C ARG A 86 3.27 6.13 2.56
N TYR A 87 2.90 4.85 2.45
CA TYR A 87 3.55 3.78 3.21
C TYR A 87 4.84 3.31 2.57
N TYR A 88 4.81 3.06 1.26
CA TYR A 88 5.90 2.36 0.60
C TYR A 88 7.08 3.25 0.23
N GLU A 89 6.82 4.50 -0.13
CA GLU A 89 7.85 5.49 -0.49
C GLU A 89 7.52 6.85 0.18
N PRO A 90 7.62 6.96 1.52
CA PRO A 90 7.17 8.16 2.25
C PRO A 90 7.84 9.45 1.79
N GLU A 91 9.12 9.37 1.39
CA GLU A 91 9.84 10.53 0.88
C GLU A 91 9.34 10.96 -0.50
N LEU A 92 9.04 10.01 -1.38
CA LEU A 92 8.44 10.32 -2.68
C LEU A 92 7.03 10.89 -2.50
N PHE A 93 6.24 10.33 -1.59
CA PHE A 93 4.94 10.91 -1.21
C PHE A 93 5.09 12.36 -0.71
N ARG A 94 6.06 12.64 0.16
CA ARG A 94 6.34 13.99 0.68
C ARG A 94 6.74 14.95 -0.45
N LEU A 95 7.58 14.52 -1.38
CA LEU A 95 8.01 15.34 -2.52
C LEU A 95 6.85 15.67 -3.47
N LEU A 96 5.95 14.71 -3.73
CA LEU A 96 4.83 14.88 -4.64
C LEU A 96 3.64 15.62 -4.00
N PHE A 97 3.35 15.38 -2.72
CA PHE A 97 2.10 15.81 -2.07
C PHE A 97 2.30 16.60 -0.78
N GLY A 98 3.53 16.74 -0.26
CA GLY A 98 3.80 17.45 0.99
C GLY A 98 3.47 18.95 0.95
N GLY A 99 3.39 19.54 -0.25
CA GLY A 99 2.93 20.93 -0.44
C GLY A 99 1.41 21.11 -0.38
N GLU A 100 0.62 20.05 -0.58
CA GLU A 100 -0.85 20.12 -0.51
C GLU A 100 -1.36 20.19 0.93
N GLN A 101 -0.69 19.49 1.87
CA GLN A 101 -1.03 19.50 3.29
C GLN A 101 -0.88 20.90 3.93
N ALA A 102 0.08 21.70 3.45
CA ALA A 102 0.28 23.08 3.90
C ALA A 102 -0.80 24.06 3.39
N LYS A 103 -1.43 23.79 2.23
CA LYS A 103 -2.47 24.66 1.66
C LYS A 103 -3.85 24.43 2.29
N SER A 104 -4.17 23.19 2.68
CA SER A 104 -5.47 22.87 3.31
C SER A 104 -5.59 23.36 4.76
N GLN A 105 -4.45 23.55 5.47
CA GLN A 105 -4.43 24.10 6.83
C GLN A 105 -4.40 25.63 6.90
N ALA A 106 -4.12 26.32 5.79
CA ALA A 106 -4.08 27.78 5.72
C ALA A 106 -5.42 28.41 5.25
N ALA A 107 -6.41 27.58 4.91
CA ALA A 107 -7.72 28.00 4.39
C ALA A 107 -8.88 27.74 5.36
N GLY A 108 -8.58 27.46 6.63
CA GLY A 108 -9.54 27.24 7.72
C GLY A 108 -9.47 28.33 8.79
#